data_AF-A0A2V8P946-F1
#
_entry.id   AF-A0A2V8P946-F1
#
_cell.length_a   1.000
_cell.length_b   1.000
_cell.length_c   1.000
_cell.angle_alpha   90.00
_cell.angle_beta   90.00
_cell.angle_gamma   90.00
#
_symmetry.space_group_name_H-M   'P 1'
#
loop_
_entity.id
_entity.type
_entity.pdbx_description
1 polymer ?
#
loop_
_entity_poly.entity_id
_entity_poly.type
_entity_poly.pdbx_seq_one_letter_code
_entity_poly.pdbx_strand_id
1 'polypeptide(L)'
;MVPDIITLAKSLGSGIPVGACLVTEKIASHIKENDLGTTFGGGMVAMAAVTATLEAIENDGMLENVRVVESYLRERLKEVEQVANVRGRGFLLGLEFVDKAKPIHEALVEHKIITGTSSDANVLRLLPPLCLKKAEVDLFIESLRKVI
;
A
#
# COMPACT_ATOMS: atom_id res chain seq x y z
N MET A 1 0.95 -20.21 4.83
CA MET A 1 -0.03 -20.21 5.93
C MET A 1 -1.41 -20.06 5.31
N VAL A 2 -2.40 -20.84 5.74
CA VAL A 2 -3.80 -20.70 5.31
C VAL A 2 -4.60 -20.33 6.57
N PRO A 3 -5.01 -19.07 6.74
CA PRO A 3 -5.76 -18.64 7.91
C PRO A 3 -7.24 -19.05 7.82
N ASP A 4 -7.87 -19.31 8.96
CA ASP A 4 -9.31 -19.60 9.01
C ASP A 4 -10.20 -18.37 8.81
N ILE A 5 -9.66 -17.17 9.12
CA ILE A 5 -10.35 -15.88 8.99
C ILE A 5 -9.39 -14.86 8.38
N ILE A 6 -9.84 -14.11 7.38
CA ILE A 6 -9.11 -12.97 6.78
C ILE A 6 -10.02 -11.74 6.77
N THR A 7 -9.53 -10.61 7.26
CA THR A 7 -10.21 -9.32 7.15
C THR A 7 -9.60 -8.47 6.06
N LEU A 8 -10.45 -7.86 5.23
CA LEU A 8 -10.08 -7.02 4.09
C LEU A 8 -10.83 -5.68 4.19
N ALA A 9 -10.21 -4.59 3.75
CA ALA A 9 -10.79 -3.25 3.71
C ALA A 9 -9.90 -2.33 2.83
N LYS A 10 -9.86 -1.03 3.13
CA LYS A 10 -8.97 -0.03 2.49
C LYS A 10 -9.08 -0.08 0.97
N SER A 11 -8.04 -0.56 0.29
CA SER A 11 -7.95 -0.63 -1.17
C SER A 11 -9.01 -1.54 -1.80
N LEU A 12 -9.66 -2.41 -1.03
CA LEU A 12 -10.73 -3.30 -1.51
C LEU A 12 -11.82 -2.56 -2.31
N GLY A 13 -12.17 -1.33 -1.91
CA GLY A 13 -13.15 -0.51 -2.60
C GLY A 13 -12.57 0.68 -3.38
N SER A 14 -11.25 0.76 -3.55
CA SER A 14 -10.55 1.88 -4.22
C SER A 14 -11.05 3.28 -3.83
N GLY A 15 -11.34 3.49 -2.54
CA GLY A 15 -11.86 4.76 -2.01
C GLY A 15 -13.33 4.72 -1.58
N ILE A 16 -14.11 3.72 -2.02
CA ILE A 16 -15.46 3.47 -1.52
C ILE A 16 -15.39 2.70 -0.19
N PRO A 17 -16.13 3.11 0.86
CA PRO A 17 -16.14 2.41 2.14
C PRO A 17 -16.66 0.97 2.01
N VAL A 18 -15.76 0.00 2.20
CA VAL A 18 -16.10 -1.42 2.20
C VAL A 18 -15.11 -2.21 3.04
N GLY A 19 -15.60 -3.24 3.70
CA GLY A 19 -14.80 -4.25 4.37
C GLY A 19 -15.40 -5.63 4.14
N ALA A 20 -14.57 -6.66 4.20
CA ALA A 20 -14.97 -8.05 4.08
C ALA A 20 -14.30 -8.90 5.15
N CYS A 21 -14.99 -9.92 5.63
CA CYS A 21 -14.46 -10.97 6.48
C CYS A 21 -14.62 -12.29 5.72
N LEU A 22 -13.51 -12.84 5.23
CA LEU A 22 -13.48 -14.15 4.59
C LEU A 22 -13.28 -15.19 5.69
N VAL A 23 -14.08 -16.24 5.67
CA VAL A 23 -14.01 -17.34 6.63
C VAL A 23 -13.97 -18.67 5.89
N THR A 24 -13.34 -19.68 6.48
CA THR A 24 -13.37 -21.05 5.95
C THR A 24 -14.77 -21.65 6.08
N GLU A 25 -15.06 -22.67 5.29
CA GLU A 25 -16.33 -23.42 5.34
C GLU A 25 -16.65 -23.91 6.77
N LYS A 26 -15.62 -24.38 7.48
CA LYS A 26 -15.73 -24.81 8.89
C LYS A 26 -16.32 -23.73 9.78
N ILE A 27 -15.97 -22.46 9.57
CA ILE A 27 -16.52 -21.35 10.35
C ILE A 27 -17.86 -20.92 9.78
N ALA A 28 -17.99 -20.83 8.46
CA ALA A 28 -19.23 -20.46 7.78
C ALA A 28 -20.40 -21.37 8.20
N SER A 29 -20.18 -22.67 8.38
CA SER A 29 -21.22 -23.62 8.80
C SER A 29 -21.81 -23.36 10.19
N HIS A 30 -21.16 -22.51 11.00
CA HIS A 30 -21.65 -22.09 12.32
C HIS A 30 -22.36 -20.73 12.30
N ILE A 31 -22.28 -19.97 11.19
CA ILE A 31 -22.96 -18.68 11.03
C ILE A 31 -24.40 -18.95 10.64
N LYS A 32 -25.33 -18.44 11.44
CA LYS A 32 -26.77 -18.59 11.25
C LYS A 32 -27.40 -17.31 10.72
N GLU A 33 -28.63 -17.45 10.25
CA GLU A 33 -29.46 -16.29 9.94
C GLU A 33 -29.56 -15.37 11.16
N ASN A 34 -29.35 -14.06 10.95
CA ASN A 34 -29.31 -13.01 11.98
C ASN A 34 -28.06 -12.96 12.88
N ASP A 35 -27.04 -13.80 12.69
CA ASP A 35 -25.77 -13.66 13.42
C ASP A 35 -24.94 -12.45 12.93
N LEU A 36 -25.15 -12.03 11.68
CA LEU A 36 -24.49 -10.91 11.04
C LEU A 36 -25.52 -9.79 10.79
N GLY A 37 -25.17 -8.56 11.16
CA GLY A 37 -26.05 -7.41 11.02
C GLY A 37 -25.32 -6.19 10.47
N THR A 38 -25.90 -5.57 9.44
CA THR A 38 -25.41 -4.30 8.88
C THR A 38 -26.47 -3.68 7.97
N THR A 39 -26.71 -2.38 8.11
CA THR A 39 -27.65 -1.63 7.25
C THR A 39 -27.12 -1.45 5.83
N PHE A 40 -25.80 -1.38 5.65
CA PHE A 40 -25.16 -1.03 4.37
C PHE A 40 -24.27 -2.16 3.80
N GLY A 41 -24.12 -3.27 4.50
CA GLY A 41 -23.31 -4.39 4.01
C GLY A 41 -23.89 -5.00 2.74
N GLY A 42 -23.01 -5.33 1.80
CA GLY A 42 -23.42 -5.82 0.49
C GLY A 42 -24.12 -4.77 -0.39
N GLY A 43 -24.04 -3.48 -0.06
CA GLY A 43 -24.63 -2.42 -0.89
C GLY A 43 -24.06 -2.41 -2.32
N MET A 44 -24.93 -2.20 -3.31
CA MET A 44 -24.60 -2.38 -4.74
C MET A 44 -23.43 -1.52 -5.22
N VAL A 45 -23.33 -0.26 -4.76
CA VAL A 45 -22.23 0.65 -5.13
C VAL A 45 -20.89 0.14 -4.59
N ALA A 46 -20.87 -0.33 -3.34
CA ALA A 46 -19.67 -0.90 -2.74
C ALA A 46 -19.26 -2.18 -3.49
N MET A 47 -20.20 -3.07 -3.80
CA MET A 47 -19.91 -4.30 -4.53
C MET A 47 -19.42 -4.03 -5.96
N ALA A 48 -20.00 -3.06 -6.67
CA ALA A 48 -19.51 -2.64 -7.98
C ALA A 48 -18.06 -2.11 -7.92
N ALA A 49 -17.74 -1.31 -6.90
CA ALA A 49 -16.38 -0.80 -6.69
C ALA A 49 -15.38 -1.92 -6.36
N VAL A 50 -15.79 -2.93 -5.57
CA VAL A 50 -14.97 -4.11 -5.29
C VAL A 50 -14.68 -4.89 -6.56
N THR A 51 -15.70 -5.21 -7.36
CA THR A 51 -15.53 -5.93 -8.62
C THR A 51 -14.58 -5.18 -9.56
N ALA A 52 -14.83 -3.89 -9.80
CA ALA A 52 -13.99 -3.06 -10.67
C ALA A 52 -12.54 -2.98 -10.16
N THR A 53 -12.34 -2.93 -8.84
CA THR A 53 -10.99 -2.92 -8.24
C THR A 53 -10.25 -4.23 -8.52
N LEU A 54 -10.91 -5.38 -8.32
CA LEU A 54 -10.30 -6.68 -8.55
C LEU A 54 -9.99 -6.88 -10.05
N GLU A 55 -10.92 -6.53 -10.93
CA GLU A 55 -10.74 -6.56 -12.37
C GLU A 55 -9.56 -5.69 -12.82
N ALA A 56 -9.42 -4.47 -12.29
CA ALA A 56 -8.29 -3.61 -12.61
C ALA A 56 -6.94 -4.21 -12.14
N ILE A 57 -6.90 -4.79 -10.94
CA ILE A 57 -5.68 -5.43 -10.43
C ILE A 57 -5.23 -6.59 -11.34
N GLU A 58 -6.18 -7.40 -11.82
CA GLU A 58 -5.91 -8.54 -12.68
C GLU A 58 -5.59 -8.13 -14.12
N ASN A 59 -6.47 -7.34 -14.75
CA ASN A 59 -6.39 -6.99 -16.17
C ASN A 59 -5.21 -6.06 -16.47
N ASP A 60 -4.87 -5.14 -15.56
CA ASP A 60 -3.75 -4.22 -15.75
C ASP A 60 -2.41 -4.81 -15.28
N GLY A 61 -2.40 -6.07 -14.82
CA GLY A 61 -1.18 -6.74 -14.36
C GLY A 61 -0.50 -6.04 -13.18
N MET A 62 -1.28 -5.43 -12.28
CA MET A 62 -0.76 -4.54 -11.24
C MET A 62 0.21 -5.23 -10.29
N LEU A 63 -0.02 -6.52 -9.97
CA LEU A 63 0.90 -7.27 -9.10
C LEU A 63 2.27 -7.45 -9.74
N GLU A 64 2.34 -7.64 -11.05
CA GLU A 64 3.61 -7.74 -11.77
C GLU A 64 4.29 -6.36 -11.86
N ASN A 65 3.53 -5.30 -12.11
CA ASN A 65 4.05 -3.93 -12.05
C ASN A 65 4.70 -3.64 -10.68
N VAL A 66 4.03 -4.00 -9.58
CA VAL A 66 4.58 -3.82 -8.23
C VAL A 66 5.93 -4.52 -8.08
N ARG A 67 6.08 -5.77 -8.54
CA ARG A 67 7.36 -6.50 -8.45
C ARG A 67 8.47 -5.82 -9.25
N VAL A 68 8.17 -5.47 -10.51
CA VAL A 68 9.14 -4.86 -11.43
C VAL A 68 9.58 -3.47 -10.93
N VAL A 69 8.62 -2.65 -10.52
CA VAL A 69 8.88 -1.26 -10.12
C VAL A 69 9.41 -1.18 -8.69
N GLU A 70 9.02 -2.08 -7.77
CA GLU A 70 9.68 -2.20 -6.46
C GLU A 70 11.16 -2.53 -6.65
N SER A 71 11.49 -3.53 -7.48
CA SER A 71 12.88 -3.89 -7.75
C SER A 71 13.66 -2.69 -8.30
N TYR A 72 13.09 -1.96 -9.26
CA TYR A 72 13.69 -0.74 -9.78
C TYR A 72 13.90 0.34 -8.70
N LEU A 73 12.88 0.62 -7.89
CA LEU A 73 12.96 1.57 -6.78
C LEU A 73 14.06 1.20 -5.79
N ARG A 74 14.18 -0.08 -5.43
CA ARG A 74 15.23 -0.56 -4.53
C ARG A 74 16.62 -0.38 -5.11
N GLU A 75 16.82 -0.65 -6.40
CA GLU A 75 18.11 -0.40 -7.06
C GLU A 75 18.47 1.09 -7.01
N ARG A 76 17.51 1.98 -7.32
CA ARG A 76 17.76 3.42 -7.28
C ARG A 76 18.03 3.96 -5.87
N LEU A 77 17.41 3.37 -4.85
CA LEU A 77 17.66 3.74 -3.44
C LEU A 77 19.05 3.34 -2.94
N LYS A 78 19.73 2.36 -3.56
CA LYS A 78 21.13 2.05 -3.22
C LYS A 78 22.09 3.19 -3.56
N GLU A 79 21.70 4.06 -4.48
CA GLU A 79 22.47 5.24 -4.88
C GLU A 79 22.24 6.44 -3.94
N VAL A 80 21.62 6.23 -2.78
CA VAL A 80 21.28 7.27 -1.80
C VAL A 80 21.87 6.86 -0.44
N GLU A 81 23.05 7.37 -0.12
CA GLU A 81 23.85 6.94 1.04
C GLU A 81 23.14 7.16 2.39
N GLN A 82 22.28 8.17 2.49
CA GLN A 82 21.51 8.47 3.69
C GLN A 82 20.44 7.42 4.00
N VAL A 83 20.05 6.58 3.03
CA VAL A 83 19.12 5.47 3.22
C VAL A 83 19.90 4.24 3.69
N ALA A 84 19.91 4.03 5.00
CA ALA A 84 20.61 2.93 5.64
C ALA A 84 20.00 1.56 5.29
N ASN A 85 18.67 1.49 5.15
CA ASN A 85 17.97 0.23 4.89
C ASN A 85 16.59 0.45 4.26
N VAL A 86 16.06 -0.56 3.56
CA VAL A 86 14.71 -0.56 2.99
C VAL A 86 13.96 -1.81 3.43
N ARG A 87 13.06 -1.67 4.40
CA ARG A 87 12.22 -2.76 4.93
C ARG A 87 10.86 -2.83 4.25
N GLY A 88 10.23 -4.01 4.27
CA GLY A 88 8.91 -4.24 3.68
C GLY A 88 8.97 -5.00 2.35
N ARG A 89 7.83 -5.09 1.65
CA ARG A 89 7.67 -5.83 0.38
C ARG A 89 6.66 -5.12 -0.52
N GLY A 90 6.83 -5.27 -1.83
CA GLY A 90 6.00 -4.57 -2.81
C GLY A 90 6.10 -3.06 -2.61
N PHE A 91 4.95 -2.40 -2.57
CA PHE A 91 4.87 -0.95 -2.32
C PHE A 91 4.54 -0.57 -0.88
N LEU A 92 4.55 -1.51 0.06
CA LEU A 92 4.52 -1.19 1.49
C LEU A 92 5.97 -1.21 2.01
N LEU A 93 6.65 -0.07 1.87
CA LEU A 93 8.07 0.05 2.17
C LEU A 93 8.33 1.07 3.28
N GLY A 94 9.32 0.78 4.13
CA GLY A 94 9.91 1.73 5.06
C GLY A 94 11.35 2.01 4.66
N LEU A 95 11.69 3.28 4.43
CA LEU A 95 13.05 3.74 4.16
C LEU A 95 13.60 4.22 5.49
N GLU A 96 14.58 3.48 5.98
CA GLU A 96 15.31 3.81 7.21
C GLU A 96 16.48 4.70 6.84
N PHE A 97 16.53 5.87 7.46
CA PHE A 97 17.60 6.84 7.29
C PHE A 97 18.61 6.74 8.44
N VAL A 98 19.85 7.16 8.18
CA VAL A 98 20.89 7.28 9.21
C VAL A 98 20.46 8.29 10.30
N ASP A 99 19.83 9.38 9.88
CA ASP A 99 19.29 10.43 10.73
C ASP A 99 17.74 10.40 10.77
N LYS A 100 17.14 11.36 11.48
CA LYS A 100 15.68 11.46 11.61
C LYS A 100 15.03 11.66 10.24
N ALA A 101 13.98 10.90 9.95
CA ALA A 101 13.23 10.99 8.70
C ALA A 101 12.28 12.20 8.63
N LYS A 102 11.95 12.82 9.77
CA LYS A 102 10.96 13.93 9.83
C LYS A 102 11.36 15.15 8.99
N PRO A 103 12.58 15.71 9.08
CA PRO A 103 12.97 16.84 8.22
C PRO A 103 12.92 16.50 6.72
N ILE A 104 13.34 15.28 6.36
CA ILE A 104 13.31 14.78 4.99
C ILE A 104 11.86 14.69 4.49
N HIS A 105 10.95 14.17 5.33
CA HIS A 105 9.52 14.12 5.02
C HIS A 105 8.92 15.51 4.78
N GLU A 106 9.21 16.47 5.67
CA GLU A 106 8.73 17.85 5.54
C GLU A 106 9.23 18.51 4.25
N ALA A 107 10.52 18.35 3.92
CA ALA A 107 11.10 18.86 2.70
C ALA A 107 10.54 18.16 1.43
N LEU A 108 10.31 16.84 1.44
CA LEU A 108 9.63 16.15 0.33
C LEU A 108 8.23 16.71 0.06
N VAL A 109 7.47 17.07 1.10
CA VAL A 109 6.15 17.70 0.95
C VAL A 109 6.24 19.07 0.27
N GLU A 110 7.28 19.87 0.58
CA GLU A 110 7.54 21.12 -0.14
C GLU A 110 7.80 20.88 -1.63
N HIS A 111 8.47 19.77 -1.96
CA HIS A 111 8.69 19.25 -3.31
C HIS A 111 7.47 18.52 -3.92
N LYS A 112 6.29 18.59 -3.28
CA LYS A 112 5.03 17.97 -3.73
C LYS A 112 5.05 16.44 -3.78
N ILE A 113 5.95 15.81 -3.02
CA ILE A 113 5.99 14.36 -2.82
C ILE A 113 5.41 14.02 -1.45
N ILE A 114 4.23 13.42 -1.44
CA ILE A 114 3.55 13.03 -0.21
C ILE A 114 3.93 11.59 0.13
N THR A 115 4.53 11.41 1.30
CA THR A 115 4.89 10.11 1.86
C THR A 115 4.19 9.89 3.20
N GLY A 116 4.26 8.67 3.75
CA GLY A 116 3.76 8.37 5.08
C GLY A 116 4.83 8.53 6.16
N THR A 117 4.40 8.73 7.40
CA THR A 117 5.28 8.69 8.57
C THR A 117 5.30 7.30 9.21
N SER A 118 6.26 7.07 10.10
CA SER A 118 6.35 5.89 10.95
C SER A 118 6.41 6.30 12.42
N SER A 119 6.06 5.38 13.33
CA SER A 119 6.33 5.54 14.76
C SER A 119 7.83 5.50 15.07
N ASP A 120 8.60 4.90 14.17
CA ASP A 120 10.05 4.91 14.16
C ASP A 120 10.54 6.23 13.56
N ALA A 121 11.25 7.03 14.35
CA ALA A 121 11.64 8.40 13.99
C ALA A 121 12.60 8.48 12.80
N ASN A 122 13.28 7.38 12.47
CA ASN A 122 14.23 7.31 11.38
C ASN A 122 13.61 6.72 10.10
N VAL A 123 12.31 6.41 10.11
CA VAL A 123 11.67 5.71 8.99
C VAL A 123 10.61 6.55 8.28
N LEU A 124 10.81 6.73 6.98
CA LEU A 124 9.81 7.24 6.04
C LEU A 124 9.05 6.09 5.40
N ARG A 125 7.72 6.16 5.35
CA ARG A 125 6.90 5.11 4.72
C ARG A 125 6.54 5.48 3.28
N LEU A 126 6.84 4.59 2.34
CA LEU A 126 6.25 4.64 1.01
C LEU A 126 5.05 3.70 0.93
N LEU A 127 3.98 4.23 0.36
CA LEU A 127 2.75 3.50 0.05
C LEU A 127 2.12 4.00 -1.28
N PRO A 128 2.87 4.00 -2.39
CA PRO A 128 2.36 4.47 -3.68
C PRO A 128 1.24 3.57 -4.23
N PRO A 129 0.43 4.07 -5.18
CA PRO A 129 -0.56 3.24 -5.87
C PRO A 129 0.11 2.09 -6.64
N LEU A 130 -0.62 0.99 -6.86
CA LEU A 130 -0.07 -0.21 -7.51
C LEU A 130 0.29 0.03 -8.99
N CYS A 131 -0.24 1.09 -9.60
CA CYS A 131 0.06 1.52 -10.96
C CYS A 131 1.27 2.48 -11.07
N LEU A 132 2.05 2.67 -9.98
CA LEU A 132 3.26 3.48 -9.99
C LEU A 132 4.21 3.07 -11.12
N LYS A 133 4.76 4.06 -11.82
CA LYS A 133 5.66 3.91 -12.97
C LYS A 133 7.10 4.23 -12.58
N LYS A 134 8.06 3.69 -13.35
CA LYS A 134 9.49 3.98 -13.18
C LYS A 134 9.83 5.48 -13.25
N ALA A 135 9.15 6.23 -14.12
CA ALA A 135 9.35 7.68 -14.22
C ALA A 135 8.96 8.43 -12.93
N GLU A 136 7.95 7.93 -12.20
CA GLU A 136 7.53 8.51 -10.92
C GLU A 136 8.50 8.12 -9.80
N VAL A 137 9.10 6.92 -9.89
CA VAL A 137 10.25 6.55 -9.06
C VAL A 137 11.44 7.48 -9.31
N ASP A 138 11.76 7.78 -10.57
CA ASP A 138 12.84 8.70 -10.91
C ASP A 138 12.62 10.09 -10.33
N LEU A 139 11.40 10.62 -10.46
CA LEU A 139 10.98 11.88 -9.87
C LEU A 139 11.15 11.87 -8.33
N PHE A 140 10.74 10.79 -7.68
CA PHE A 140 10.90 10.62 -6.24
C PHE A 140 12.38 10.64 -5.85
N ILE A 141 13.23 9.87 -6.52
CA ILE A 141 14.67 9.78 -6.22
C ILE A 141 15.36 11.13 -6.45
N GLU A 142 15.02 11.83 -7.52
CA GLU A 142 15.54 13.18 -7.78
C GLU A 142 15.13 14.16 -6.67
N SER A 143 13.88 14.11 -6.23
CA SER A 143 13.38 14.98 -5.15
C SER A 143 14.01 14.62 -3.82
N LEU A 144 14.17 13.33 -3.53
CA LEU A 144 14.84 12.84 -2.33
C LEU A 144 16.29 13.33 -2.26
N ARG A 145 17.05 13.26 -3.35
CA ARG A 145 18.43 13.76 -3.41
C ARG A 145 18.56 15.27 -3.17
N LYS A 146 17.52 16.06 -3.44
CA LYS A 146 17.54 17.51 -3.20
C LYS A 146 17.32 17.89 -1.74
N VAL A 147 16.82 16.97 -0.92
CA VAL A 147 16.37 17.25 0.45
C VAL A 147 17.13 16.49 1.54
N ILE A 148 18.19 15.77 1.15
CA ILE A 148 19.05 14.97 2.04
C ILE A 148 20.50 15.44 1.99
#